data_AF-A0AAW2T535-F1
#
_entry.id   AF-A0AAW2T535-F1
#
_cell.length_a   1.000
_cell.length_b   1.000
_cell.length_c   1.000
_cell.angle_alpha   90.00
_cell.angle_beta   90.00
_cell.angle_gamma   90.00
#
_symmetry.space_group_name_H-M   'P 1'
#
loop_
_entity.id
_entity.type
_entity.pdbx_description
1 polymer ?
#
loop_
_entity_poly.entity_id
_entity_poly.type
_entity_poly.pdbx_seq_one_letter_code
_entity_poly.pdbx_strand_id
1 'polypeptide(L)'
;MYKSPALSIISEMYLATGKKPENYEILWVPMLERSSATIPEKETTMFNDLRNKMKWLSFGDLSLLDPAILEYIKVEWQFKRRSMIKVLDKKGRLVKNHDAMHMFFIWGTSADPFTVKRESELWANETWGVELLLNYIIPSAVDWVKKGKHICLYGGEDVEWIQTFTSTLLDVSQQAQIQLKMISMNENIKTNITTGTSDSTLDPMQIRAFWVRLESIWQSRVQSGMSPESDEIIRNVFKMFSLLHSGRGWAIVSSTGLKEMAIGMGDTVLKALSEYDKWKGFVVSKGFVPALGEYMSSLGPSKLCNILSLLKSSRGLPVKMNCFECGGEMKMSTRFICYGY
;
A
#
# COMPACT_ATOMS: atom_id res chain seq x y z
N MET A 1 10.25 16.34 18.74
CA MET A 1 9.03 15.67 18.20
C MET A 1 9.32 14.96 16.87
N TYR A 2 8.93 13.70 16.69
CA TYR A 2 9.16 12.97 15.43
C TYR A 2 8.14 13.35 14.35
N LYS A 3 8.59 13.88 13.21
CA LYS A 3 7.74 13.98 12.00
C LYS A 3 7.52 12.57 11.47
N SER A 4 6.35 11.99 11.73
CA SER A 4 5.98 10.71 11.12
C SER A 4 5.22 10.95 9.82
N PRO A 5 5.68 10.40 8.68
CA PRO A 5 4.91 10.38 7.44
C PRO A 5 3.52 9.75 7.60
N ALA A 6 3.34 8.89 8.60
CA ALA A 6 2.05 8.27 8.89
C ALA A 6 0.98 9.31 9.26
N LEU A 7 1.33 10.40 9.97
CA LEU A 7 0.34 11.39 10.41
C LEU A 7 -0.35 12.11 9.24
N SER A 8 0.40 12.46 8.19
CA SER A 8 -0.17 13.11 7.01
C SER A 8 -1.05 12.15 6.21
N ILE A 9 -0.62 10.89 6.04
CA ILE A 9 -1.38 9.86 5.33
C ILE A 9 -2.69 9.55 6.07
N ILE A 10 -2.60 9.40 7.38
CA ILE A 10 -3.75 9.15 8.25
C ILE A 10 -4.76 10.30 8.17
N SER A 11 -4.29 11.55 8.18
CA SER A 11 -5.15 12.73 8.04
C SER A 11 -5.88 12.71 6.70
N GLU A 12 -5.17 12.46 5.59
CA GLU A 12 -5.79 12.41 4.27
C GLU A 12 -6.75 11.23 4.10
N MET A 13 -6.41 10.04 4.62
CA MET A 13 -7.33 8.90 4.58
C MET A 13 -8.60 9.16 5.39
N TYR A 14 -8.46 9.81 6.55
CA TYR A 14 -9.59 10.27 7.33
C TYR A 14 -10.48 11.26 6.52
N LEU A 15 -9.88 12.13 5.72
CA LEU A 15 -10.60 13.04 4.83
C LEU A 15 -11.24 12.35 3.63
N ALA A 16 -10.53 11.43 3.00
CA ALA A 16 -10.94 10.71 1.80
C ALA A 16 -12.19 9.85 2.06
N THR A 17 -12.37 9.36 3.29
CA THR A 17 -13.59 8.63 3.66
C THR A 17 -14.85 9.51 3.60
N GLY A 18 -14.73 10.85 3.61
CA GLY A 18 -15.84 11.81 3.55
C GLY A 18 -16.84 11.72 4.71
N LYS A 19 -16.68 10.73 5.60
CA LYS A 19 -17.57 10.40 6.70
C LYS A 19 -16.77 10.52 7.98
N LYS A 20 -17.11 11.52 8.79
CA LYS A 20 -16.64 11.53 10.18
C LYS A 20 -17.09 10.22 10.84
N PRO A 21 -16.24 9.58 11.66
CA PRO A 21 -16.68 8.45 12.46
C PRO A 21 -17.81 8.89 13.38
N GLU A 22 -18.91 8.13 13.36
CA GLU A 22 -20.09 8.43 14.18
C GLU A 22 -19.92 7.92 15.62
N ASN A 23 -19.09 6.88 15.82
CA ASN A 23 -19.03 6.10 17.06
C ASN A 23 -17.75 6.29 17.88
N TYR A 24 -16.75 7.00 17.35
CA TYR A 24 -15.47 7.20 18.03
C TYR A 24 -14.85 8.55 17.65
N GLU A 25 -14.00 9.05 18.54
CA GLU A 25 -13.14 10.21 18.27
C GLU A 25 -11.68 9.78 18.25
N ILE A 26 -10.85 10.54 17.52
CA ILE A 26 -9.42 10.27 17.47
C ILE A 26 -8.68 11.36 18.22
N LEU A 27 -7.88 10.94 19.20
CA LEU A 27 -7.01 11.79 20.00
C LEU A 27 -5.56 11.60 19.57
N TRP A 28 -4.91 12.67 19.10
CA TRP A 28 -3.48 12.69 18.84
C TRP A 28 -2.71 12.98 20.13
N VAL A 29 -1.86 12.04 20.52
CA VAL A 29 -0.91 12.19 21.64
C VAL A 29 0.50 12.35 21.07
N PRO A 30 1.12 13.54 21.14
CA PRO A 30 2.49 13.72 20.68
C PRO A 30 3.48 13.07 21.64
N MET A 31 4.29 12.14 21.13
CA MET A 31 5.37 11.53 21.91
C MET A 31 6.62 12.42 21.87
N LEU A 32 6.94 13.01 23.03
CA LEU A 32 8.10 13.88 23.25
C LEU A 32 9.20 13.12 24.01
N GLU A 33 10.45 13.31 23.61
CA GLU A 33 11.60 12.92 24.43
C GLU A 33 11.88 14.04 25.42
N ARG A 34 11.33 13.91 26.64
CA ARG A 34 11.58 14.87 27.71
C ARG A 34 12.96 14.59 28.32
N SER A 35 13.98 15.31 27.88
CA SER A 35 15.29 15.36 28.53
C SER A 35 15.44 16.55 29.50
N SER A 36 14.53 17.52 29.43
CA SER A 36 14.50 18.73 30.27
C SER A 36 13.11 18.98 30.88
N ALA A 37 13.07 19.70 32.00
CA ALA A 37 11.82 20.10 32.67
C ALA A 37 10.99 21.11 31.84
N THR A 38 11.64 21.89 30.98
CA THR A 38 11.00 22.89 30.10
C THR A 38 10.92 22.36 28.67
N ILE A 39 9.78 22.58 28.01
CA ILE A 39 9.56 22.24 26.60
C ILE A 39 10.18 23.35 25.73
N PRO A 40 11.12 23.04 24.82
CA PRO A 40 11.71 24.06 23.95
C PRO A 40 10.66 24.70 23.03
N GLU A 41 10.76 26.01 22.82
CA GLU A 41 9.85 26.77 21.96
C GLU A 41 9.72 26.17 20.55
N LYS A 42 10.83 25.69 19.98
CA LYS A 42 10.86 25.00 18.68
C LYS A 42 9.94 23.77 18.63
N GLU A 43 9.84 23.01 19.73
CA GLU A 43 8.95 21.84 19.79
C GLU A 43 7.49 22.27 19.89
N THR A 44 7.20 23.34 20.64
CA THR A 44 5.87 23.94 20.74
C THR A 44 5.39 24.47 19.39
N THR A 45 6.23 25.21 18.67
CA THR A 45 5.91 25.70 17.32
C THR A 45 5.64 24.55 16.36
N MET A 46 6.49 23.52 16.36
CA MET A 46 6.29 22.33 15.53
C MET A 46 5.01 21.57 15.88
N PHE A 47 4.66 21.47 17.16
CA PHE A 47 3.40 20.87 17.62
C PHE A 47 2.20 21.65 17.07
N ASN A 48 2.20 22.97 17.23
CA ASN A 48 1.10 23.82 16.78
C ASN A 48 0.94 23.78 15.26
N ASP A 49 2.03 23.79 14.49
CA ASP A 49 2.01 23.66 13.04
C ASP A 49 1.38 22.34 12.58
N LEU A 50 1.65 21.25 13.29
CA LEU A 50 1.06 19.95 13.01
C LEU A 50 -0.41 19.89 13.47
N ARG A 51 -0.69 20.36 14.68
CA ARG A 51 -2.04 20.41 15.27
C ARG A 51 -3.02 21.17 14.38
N ASN A 52 -2.62 22.33 13.87
CA ASN A 52 -3.45 23.18 13.02
C ASN A 52 -3.81 22.53 11.66
N LYS A 53 -3.07 21.50 11.24
CA LYS A 53 -3.33 20.74 10.01
C LYS A 53 -4.19 19.49 10.27
N MET A 54 -4.39 19.10 11.52
CA MET A 54 -5.15 17.91 11.88
C MET A 54 -6.61 18.25 12.19
N LYS A 55 -7.53 17.34 11.85
CA LYS A 55 -8.96 17.46 12.18
C LYS A 55 -9.36 16.70 13.44
N TRP A 56 -8.36 16.22 14.19
CA TRP A 56 -8.49 15.25 15.26
C TRP A 56 -8.39 15.99 16.59
N LEU A 57 -8.90 15.39 17.66
CA LEU A 57 -8.67 15.95 18.99
C LEU A 57 -7.17 15.95 19.28
N SER A 58 -6.70 17.01 19.94
CA SER A 58 -5.34 17.13 20.41
C SER A 58 -5.33 18.03 21.64
N PHE A 59 -4.27 17.92 22.43
CA PHE A 59 -4.03 18.77 23.58
C PHE A 59 -3.98 20.25 23.15
N GLY A 60 -4.48 21.14 23.99
CA GLY A 60 -4.40 22.58 23.74
C GLY A 60 -2.96 23.09 23.87
N ASP A 61 -2.20 22.50 24.78
CA ASP A 61 -0.81 22.83 25.06
C ASP A 61 -0.04 21.57 25.46
N LEU A 62 1.26 21.50 25.13
CA LEU A 62 2.11 20.33 25.45
C LEU A 62 2.39 20.16 26.94
N SER A 63 2.25 21.22 27.75
CA SER A 63 2.37 21.18 29.21
C SER A 63 1.25 20.36 29.87
N LEU A 64 0.10 20.21 29.22
CA LEU A 64 -1.03 19.41 29.72
C LEU A 64 -0.76 17.90 29.66
N LEU A 65 0.28 17.47 28.94
CA LEU A 65 0.67 16.07 28.89
C LEU A 65 1.49 15.72 30.13
N ASP A 66 0.90 14.95 31.05
CA ASP A 66 1.60 14.43 32.21
C ASP A 66 2.74 13.48 31.77
N PRO A 67 3.98 13.62 32.28
CA PRO A 67 5.06 12.67 32.01
C PRO A 67 4.68 11.20 32.28
N ALA A 68 3.86 10.93 33.28
CA ALA A 68 3.41 9.59 33.64
C ALA A 68 2.54 8.96 32.53
N ILE A 69 1.75 9.75 31.80
CA ILE A 69 0.98 9.27 30.63
C ILE A 69 1.94 8.83 29.52
N LEU A 70 2.99 9.62 29.25
CA LEU A 70 3.98 9.29 28.23
C LEU A 70 4.74 8.00 28.59
N GLU A 71 5.06 7.82 29.87
CA GLU A 71 5.73 6.61 30.34
C GLU A 71 4.82 5.39 30.29
N TYR A 72 3.56 5.53 30.70
CA TYR A 72 2.54 4.51 30.54
C TYR A 72 2.41 4.07 29.07
N ILE A 73 2.33 5.01 28.11
CA ILE A 73 2.26 4.68 26.68
C ILE A 73 3.53 3.93 26.21
N LYS A 74 4.71 4.32 26.66
CA LYS A 74 5.95 3.61 26.31
C LYS A 74 5.96 2.17 26.81
N VAL A 75 5.59 1.96 28.07
CA VAL A 75 5.68 0.67 28.74
C VAL A 75 4.50 -0.22 28.38
N GLU A 76 3.28 0.20 28.69
CA GLU A 76 2.07 -0.62 28.58
C GLU A 76 1.63 -0.80 27.14
N TRP A 77 1.76 0.24 26.31
CA TRP A 77 1.43 0.12 24.87
C TRP A 77 2.62 -0.36 24.05
N GLN A 78 3.79 -0.52 24.66
CA GLN A 78 5.04 -0.94 24.02
C GLN A 78 5.41 -0.03 22.84
N PHE A 79 5.25 1.29 23.00
CA PHE A 79 5.59 2.26 21.97
C PHE A 79 7.11 2.27 21.70
N LYS A 80 7.50 1.92 20.47
CA LYS A 80 8.91 1.82 20.03
C LYS A 80 9.30 2.89 19.01
N ARG A 81 8.91 4.15 19.27
CA ARG A 81 9.20 5.32 18.40
C ARG A 81 8.64 5.21 16.98
N ARG A 82 7.51 4.51 16.82
CA ARG A 82 6.75 4.43 15.59
C ARG A 82 5.31 4.80 15.88
N SER A 83 4.71 5.60 15.01
CA SER A 83 3.30 5.92 15.11
C SER A 83 2.48 4.65 15.21
N MET A 84 1.52 4.63 16.12
CA MET A 84 0.65 3.50 16.38
C MET A 84 -0.75 4.03 16.74
N ILE A 85 -1.78 3.23 16.53
CA ILE A 85 -3.14 3.55 16.99
C ILE A 85 -3.56 2.51 18.00
N LYS A 86 -3.85 2.96 19.23
CA LYS A 86 -4.51 2.18 20.27
C LYS A 86 -5.95 2.62 20.41
N VAL A 87 -6.82 1.67 20.75
CA VAL A 87 -8.27 1.87 20.81
C VAL A 87 -8.70 1.67 22.24
N LEU A 88 -9.42 2.65 22.77
CA LEU A 88 -10.02 2.60 24.10
C LEU A 88 -11.53 2.41 23.94
N ASP A 89 -12.13 1.56 24.76
CA ASP A 89 -13.58 1.44 24.82
C ASP A 89 -14.22 2.63 25.55
N LYS A 90 -15.56 2.68 25.60
CA LYS A 90 -16.31 3.75 26.28
C LYS A 90 -16.02 3.87 27.80
N LYS A 91 -15.35 2.87 28.39
CA LYS A 91 -14.91 2.87 29.80
C LYS A 91 -13.42 3.22 29.95
N GLY A 92 -12.75 3.60 28.85
CA GLY A 92 -11.32 3.92 28.83
C GLY A 92 -10.39 2.70 28.86
N ARG A 93 -10.93 1.48 28.65
CA ARG A 93 -10.12 0.25 28.69
C ARG A 93 -9.53 -0.04 27.32
N LEU A 94 -8.31 -0.55 27.30
CA LEU A 94 -7.65 -0.93 26.05
C LEU A 94 -8.41 -2.08 25.38
N VAL A 95 -8.86 -1.85 24.15
CA VAL A 95 -9.42 -2.89 23.29
C VAL A 95 -8.30 -3.84 22.91
N LYS A 96 -8.55 -5.15 23.00
CA LYS A 96 -7.57 -6.17 22.63
C LYS A 96 -7.36 -6.15 21.11
N ASN A 97 -6.25 -5.53 20.68
CA ASN A 97 -5.72 -5.55 19.32
C ASN A 97 -4.19 -5.33 19.33
N HIS A 98 -3.52 -5.70 18.24
CA HIS A 98 -2.07 -5.51 18.11
C HIS A 98 -1.73 -4.03 17.84
N ASP A 99 -2.22 -3.48 16.72
CA ASP A 99 -2.13 -2.07 16.34
C ASP A 99 -3.28 -1.73 15.38
N ALA A 100 -4.22 -0.87 15.81
CA ALA A 100 -5.36 -0.49 14.97
C ALA A 100 -4.97 0.31 13.74
N MET A 101 -3.72 0.79 13.67
CA MET A 101 -3.22 1.55 12.53
C MET A 101 -3.35 0.75 11.22
N HIS A 102 -3.08 -0.56 11.26
CA HIS A 102 -3.19 -1.39 10.07
C HIS A 102 -4.65 -1.51 9.61
N MET A 103 -5.58 -1.81 10.52
CA MET A 103 -7.00 -1.85 10.20
C MET A 103 -7.50 -0.50 9.64
N PHE A 104 -7.03 0.62 10.22
CA PHE A 104 -7.37 1.96 9.74
C PHE A 104 -6.85 2.21 8.33
N PHE A 105 -5.60 1.83 8.03
CA PHE A 105 -5.04 1.96 6.68
C PHE A 105 -5.68 1.02 5.65
N ILE A 106 -6.33 -0.06 6.07
CA ILE A 106 -7.02 -0.99 5.16
C ILE A 106 -8.51 -0.63 5.00
N TRP A 107 -9.23 -0.28 6.06
CA TRP A 107 -10.70 -0.09 6.00
C TRP A 107 -11.19 1.25 6.52
N GLY A 108 -10.29 2.15 6.92
CA GLY A 108 -10.64 3.46 7.44
C GLY A 108 -11.61 3.37 8.62
N THR A 109 -12.71 4.11 8.54
CA THR A 109 -13.76 4.13 9.56
C THR A 109 -14.57 2.83 9.63
N SER A 110 -14.59 2.02 8.58
CA SER A 110 -15.32 0.74 8.54
C SER A 110 -14.70 -0.34 9.42
N ALA A 111 -13.47 -0.11 9.89
CA ALA A 111 -12.75 -0.97 10.82
C ALA A 111 -13.28 -0.91 12.26
N ASP A 112 -14.12 0.08 12.61
CA ASP A 112 -14.78 0.18 13.91
C ASP A 112 -15.50 -1.15 14.27
N PRO A 113 -15.35 -1.69 15.49
CA PRO A 113 -14.66 -1.17 16.68
C PRO A 113 -13.18 -1.57 16.83
N PHE A 114 -12.49 -1.87 15.73
CA PHE A 114 -11.05 -2.18 15.69
C PHE A 114 -10.62 -3.35 16.60
N THR A 115 -11.52 -4.33 16.75
CA THR A 115 -11.28 -5.55 17.53
C THR A 115 -10.72 -6.66 16.64
N VAL A 116 -10.02 -7.63 17.22
CA VAL A 116 -9.57 -8.85 16.52
C VAL A 116 -10.75 -9.58 15.85
N LYS A 117 -11.93 -9.61 16.49
CA LYS A 117 -13.14 -10.21 15.91
C LYS A 117 -13.56 -9.45 14.65
N ARG A 118 -13.61 -8.12 14.71
CA ARG A 118 -13.98 -7.28 13.57
C ARG A 118 -12.98 -7.39 12.43
N GLU A 119 -11.70 -7.43 12.73
CA GLU A 119 -10.63 -7.68 11.75
C GLU A 119 -10.84 -9.03 11.03
N SER A 120 -11.16 -10.08 11.79
CA SER A 120 -11.45 -11.40 11.23
C SER A 120 -12.69 -11.39 10.30
N GLU A 121 -13.75 -10.68 10.70
CA GLU A 121 -14.97 -10.53 9.89
C GLU A 121 -14.73 -9.74 8.59
N LEU A 122 -13.92 -8.68 8.66
CA LEU A 122 -13.54 -7.90 7.48
C LEU A 122 -12.74 -8.75 6.51
N TRP A 123 -11.73 -9.47 7.02
CA TRP A 123 -10.94 -10.39 6.20
C TRP A 123 -11.74 -11.53 5.59
N ALA A 124 -12.78 -12.02 6.26
CA ALA A 124 -13.64 -13.08 5.72
C ALA A 124 -14.43 -12.63 4.48
N ASN A 125 -14.70 -11.33 4.34
CA ASN A 125 -15.44 -10.76 3.22
C ASN A 125 -14.54 -10.07 2.18
N GLU A 126 -13.26 -9.90 2.51
CA GLU A 126 -12.29 -9.21 1.67
C GLU A 126 -11.60 -10.17 0.71
N THR A 127 -11.28 -9.68 -0.48
CA THR A 127 -10.61 -10.47 -1.51
C THR A 127 -9.57 -9.65 -2.24
N TRP A 128 -8.62 -10.33 -2.87
CA TRP A 128 -7.66 -9.66 -3.75
C TRP A 128 -8.37 -8.90 -4.89
N GLY A 129 -7.99 -7.64 -5.12
CA GLY A 129 -8.60 -6.84 -6.18
C GLY A 129 -8.43 -5.34 -6.03
N VAL A 130 -9.03 -4.60 -6.97
CA VAL A 130 -9.00 -3.13 -7.03
C VAL A 130 -9.60 -2.49 -5.78
N GLU A 131 -10.67 -3.05 -5.22
CA GLU A 131 -11.30 -2.50 -4.01
C GLU A 131 -10.34 -2.55 -2.83
N LEU A 132 -9.72 -3.71 -2.58
CA LEU A 132 -8.72 -3.85 -1.52
C LEU A 132 -7.52 -2.92 -1.74
N LEU A 133 -7.06 -2.72 -2.98
CA LEU A 133 -5.86 -1.92 -3.24
C LEU A 133 -6.12 -0.41 -3.32
N LEU A 134 -7.21 0.04 -3.94
CA LEU A 134 -7.37 1.42 -4.40
C LEU A 134 -8.55 2.17 -3.79
N ASN A 135 -9.52 1.52 -3.12
CA ASN A 135 -10.78 2.16 -2.71
C ASN A 135 -10.61 3.49 -1.93
N TYR A 136 -9.60 3.60 -1.07
CA TYR A 136 -9.36 4.82 -0.27
C TYR A 136 -8.31 5.77 -0.85
N ILE A 137 -7.68 5.37 -1.95
CA ILE A 137 -6.58 6.11 -2.58
C ILE A 137 -7.11 6.78 -3.85
N ILE A 138 -7.89 6.01 -4.62
CA ILE A 138 -8.54 6.40 -5.85
C ILE A 138 -9.98 5.87 -5.79
N PRO A 139 -10.90 6.54 -5.08
CA PRO A 139 -12.27 6.07 -4.97
C PRO A 139 -12.95 5.83 -6.34
N SER A 140 -12.60 6.63 -7.35
CA SER A 140 -13.09 6.48 -8.72
C SER A 140 -12.64 5.18 -9.40
N ALA A 141 -11.57 4.52 -8.95
CA ALA A 141 -11.11 3.24 -9.49
C ALA A 141 -12.18 2.16 -9.33
N VAL A 142 -12.86 2.13 -8.18
CA VAL A 142 -13.94 1.17 -7.92
C VAL A 142 -15.10 1.38 -8.91
N ASP A 143 -15.46 2.64 -9.18
CA ASP A 143 -16.50 2.98 -10.15
C ASP A 143 -16.11 2.64 -11.59
N TRP A 144 -14.83 2.74 -11.94
CA TRP A 144 -14.33 2.34 -13.25
C TRP A 144 -14.46 0.84 -13.46
N VAL A 145 -14.09 0.03 -12.47
CA VAL A 145 -14.26 -1.43 -12.53
C VAL A 145 -15.73 -1.81 -12.67
N LYS A 146 -16.63 -1.18 -11.88
CA LYS A 146 -18.08 -1.38 -11.99
C LYS A 146 -18.64 -1.04 -13.38
N LYS A 147 -18.01 -0.10 -14.09
CA LYS A 147 -18.33 0.28 -15.47
C LYS A 147 -17.66 -0.60 -16.52
N GLY A 148 -17.06 -1.72 -16.13
CA GLY A 148 -16.42 -2.66 -17.05
C GLY A 148 -15.09 -2.14 -17.61
N LYS A 149 -14.35 -1.33 -16.85
CA LYS A 149 -13.00 -0.88 -17.23
C LYS A 149 -11.92 -1.68 -16.52
N HIS A 150 -10.91 -2.09 -17.26
CA HIS A 150 -9.67 -2.62 -16.73
C HIS A 150 -8.84 -1.48 -16.15
N ILE A 151 -8.12 -1.74 -15.07
CA ILE A 151 -7.17 -0.77 -14.49
C ILE A 151 -5.77 -1.34 -14.58
N CYS A 152 -4.84 -0.56 -15.12
CA CYS A 152 -3.42 -0.85 -15.11
C CYS A 152 -2.69 0.14 -14.19
N LEU A 153 -2.10 -0.36 -13.11
CA LEU A 153 -1.11 0.37 -12.33
C LEU A 153 0.27 0.06 -12.90
N TYR A 154 1.11 1.08 -13.11
CA TYR A 154 2.48 0.86 -13.58
C TYR A 154 3.46 1.84 -12.95
N GLY A 155 4.72 1.44 -12.87
CA GLY A 155 5.80 2.28 -12.35
C GLY A 155 7.16 1.78 -12.82
N GLY A 156 8.19 2.57 -12.54
CA GLY A 156 9.56 2.31 -12.98
C GLY A 156 10.33 3.59 -13.26
N GLU A 157 11.66 3.51 -13.27
CA GLU A 157 12.54 4.66 -13.50
C GLU A 157 12.94 4.80 -14.99
N ASP A 158 12.81 3.71 -15.76
CA ASP A 158 13.15 3.66 -17.18
C ASP A 158 12.05 4.33 -18.04
N VAL A 159 12.36 5.52 -18.56
CA VAL A 159 11.45 6.33 -19.37
C VAL A 159 11.16 5.68 -20.73
N GLU A 160 12.14 5.04 -21.36
CA GLU A 160 11.97 4.36 -22.65
C GLU A 160 11.04 3.15 -22.49
N TRP A 161 11.23 2.40 -21.40
CA TRP A 161 10.32 1.31 -21.06
C TRP A 161 8.90 1.83 -20.82
N ILE A 162 8.70 2.91 -20.06
CA ILE A 162 7.36 3.48 -19.80
C ILE A 162 6.66 3.86 -21.11
N GLN A 163 7.35 4.55 -22.01
CA GLN A 163 6.78 4.98 -23.29
C GLN A 163 6.41 3.78 -24.16
N THR A 164 7.31 2.80 -24.26
CA THR A 164 7.07 1.59 -25.04
C THR A 164 5.90 0.79 -24.46
N PHE A 165 5.92 0.54 -23.14
CA PHE A 165 4.88 -0.19 -22.43
C PHE A 165 3.50 0.43 -22.59
N THR A 166 3.39 1.75 -22.38
CA THR A 166 2.10 2.46 -22.49
C THR A 166 1.55 2.41 -23.90
N SER A 167 2.38 2.66 -24.92
CA SER A 167 1.95 2.54 -26.33
C SER A 167 1.52 1.11 -26.67
N THR A 168 2.32 0.11 -26.34
CA THR A 168 2.01 -1.30 -26.65
C THR A 168 0.74 -1.76 -25.94
N LEU A 169 0.56 -1.38 -24.67
CA LEU A 169 -0.65 -1.75 -23.92
C LEU A 169 -1.91 -1.09 -24.51
N LEU A 170 -1.80 0.16 -24.97
CA LEU A 170 -2.91 0.84 -25.65
C LEU A 170 -3.29 0.14 -26.96
N ASP A 171 -2.30 -0.21 -27.79
CA ASP A 171 -2.54 -0.93 -29.04
C ASP A 171 -3.19 -2.29 -28.79
N VAL A 172 -2.66 -3.05 -27.84
CA VAL A 172 -3.24 -4.34 -27.42
C VAL A 172 -4.66 -4.14 -26.87
N SER A 173 -4.91 -3.07 -26.12
CA SER A 173 -6.25 -2.80 -25.57
C SER A 173 -7.29 -2.54 -26.66
N GLN A 174 -6.90 -1.86 -27.73
CA GLN A 174 -7.76 -1.61 -28.90
C GLN A 174 -8.04 -2.91 -29.65
N GLN A 175 -7.00 -3.72 -29.89
CA GLN A 175 -7.13 -5.03 -30.56
C GLN A 175 -7.97 -6.02 -29.75
N ALA A 176 -7.85 -6.01 -28.42
CA ALA A 176 -8.64 -6.82 -27.50
C ALA A 176 -10.04 -6.23 -27.24
N GLN A 177 -10.34 -5.04 -27.76
CA GLN A 177 -11.60 -4.31 -27.54
C GLN A 177 -11.93 -4.08 -26.06
N ILE A 178 -10.92 -3.86 -25.23
CA ILE A 178 -11.09 -3.60 -23.79
C ILE A 178 -11.05 -2.10 -23.50
N GLN A 179 -11.83 -1.67 -22.52
CA GLN A 179 -11.69 -0.34 -21.95
C GLN A 179 -10.63 -0.35 -20.86
N LEU A 180 -9.63 0.53 -20.97
CA LEU A 180 -8.48 0.58 -20.06
C LEU A 180 -8.38 1.94 -19.36
N LYS A 181 -7.99 1.92 -18.09
CA LYS A 181 -7.53 3.08 -17.31
C LYS A 181 -6.12 2.82 -16.82
N MET A 182 -5.19 3.68 -17.22
CA MET A 182 -3.79 3.59 -16.81
C MET A 182 -3.50 4.60 -15.69
N ILE A 183 -2.74 4.15 -14.69
CA ILE A 183 -2.41 4.94 -13.50
C ILE A 183 -0.91 4.80 -13.25
N SER A 184 -0.19 5.92 -13.40
CA SER A 184 1.23 6.00 -13.11
C SER A 184 1.46 6.08 -11.61
N MET A 185 2.39 5.27 -11.12
CA MET A 185 2.82 5.19 -9.72
C MET A 185 4.17 5.88 -9.49
N ASN A 186 4.62 6.69 -10.45
CA ASN A 186 5.88 7.43 -10.39
C ASN A 186 5.67 8.85 -9.87
N GLU A 187 6.39 9.25 -8.81
CA GLU A 187 6.23 10.57 -8.18
C GLU A 187 6.67 11.74 -9.07
N ASN A 188 7.60 11.53 -10.01
CA ASN A 188 8.28 12.60 -10.75
C ASN A 188 8.03 12.58 -12.26
N ILE A 189 7.33 11.58 -12.78
CA ILE A 189 7.06 11.49 -14.22
C ILE A 189 5.64 11.99 -14.45
N LYS A 190 5.51 13.29 -14.75
CA LYS A 190 4.35 13.79 -15.48
C LYS A 190 4.42 13.16 -16.86
N THR A 191 3.78 12.00 -17.03
CA THR A 191 3.62 11.39 -18.33
C THR A 191 2.72 12.32 -19.15
N ASN A 192 3.35 13.22 -19.92
CA ASN A 192 2.71 13.91 -21.05
C ASN A 192 2.48 12.87 -22.17
N ILE A 193 1.83 11.75 -21.87
CA ILE A 193 1.46 10.77 -22.88
C ILE A 193 0.16 11.31 -23.49
N THR A 194 0.32 11.96 -24.63
CA THR A 194 -0.72 12.50 -25.50
C THR A 194 -1.49 11.38 -26.21
N THR A 195 -2.12 10.48 -25.45
CA THR A 195 -3.08 9.52 -25.98
C THR A 195 -4.34 9.60 -25.13
N GLY A 196 -5.49 9.85 -25.75
CA GLY A 196 -6.77 10.27 -25.15
C GLY A 196 -7.42 9.39 -24.07
N THR A 197 -6.67 8.56 -23.36
CA THR A 197 -7.00 8.05 -22.03
C THR A 197 -6.56 9.05 -20.98
N SER A 198 -7.47 9.47 -20.11
CA SER A 198 -7.15 10.33 -18.97
C SER A 198 -6.17 9.63 -18.02
N ASP A 199 -4.86 9.73 -18.28
CA ASP A 199 -3.82 9.27 -17.37
C ASP A 199 -3.92 10.09 -16.09
N SER A 200 -4.51 9.50 -15.05
CA SER A 200 -4.53 10.12 -13.73
C SER A 200 -3.19 9.83 -13.08
N THR A 201 -2.24 10.77 -13.16
CA THR A 201 -1.05 10.74 -12.30
C THR A 201 -1.50 10.94 -10.87
N LEU A 202 -1.14 10.01 -9.99
CA LEU A 202 -1.39 10.16 -8.56
C LEU A 202 -0.49 11.23 -7.97
N ASP A 203 -1.02 11.95 -6.98
CA ASP A 203 -0.15 12.82 -6.19
C ASP A 203 0.81 11.97 -5.34
N PRO A 204 1.97 12.53 -4.93
CA PRO A 204 2.94 11.79 -4.13
C PRO A 204 2.38 11.25 -2.81
N MET A 205 1.34 11.86 -2.23
CA MET A 205 0.72 11.34 -1.02
C MET A 205 -0.14 10.12 -1.30
N GLN A 206 -0.92 10.10 -2.38
CA GLN A 206 -1.67 8.93 -2.82
C GLN A 206 -0.75 7.74 -3.11
N ILE A 207 0.39 7.97 -3.76
CA ILE A 207 1.42 6.93 -3.99
C ILE A 207 1.95 6.41 -2.65
N ARG A 208 2.28 7.29 -1.70
CA ARG A 208 2.71 6.86 -0.36
C ARG A 208 1.61 6.11 0.39
N ALA A 209 0.36 6.56 0.32
CA ALA A 209 -0.78 5.92 0.95
C ALA A 209 -1.00 4.49 0.40
N PHE A 210 -0.80 4.29 -0.90
CA PHE A 210 -0.79 2.96 -1.52
C PHE A 210 0.21 2.01 -0.89
N TRP A 211 1.46 2.43 -0.77
CA TRP A 211 2.51 1.58 -0.21
C TRP A 211 2.31 1.32 1.29
N VAL A 212 1.86 2.32 2.06
CA VAL A 212 1.53 2.16 3.48
C VAL A 212 0.34 1.22 3.70
N ARG A 213 -0.67 1.30 2.81
CA ARG A 213 -1.79 0.37 2.81
C ARG A 213 -1.32 -1.05 2.52
N LEU A 214 -0.45 -1.24 1.53
CA LEU A 214 0.12 -2.54 1.19
C LEU A 214 0.92 -3.15 2.36
N GLU A 215 1.76 -2.34 3.05
CA GLU A 215 2.45 -2.75 4.28
C GLU A 215 1.46 -3.12 5.39
N SER A 216 0.36 -2.39 5.51
CA SER A 216 -0.67 -2.67 6.51
C SER A 216 -1.41 -3.98 6.25
N ILE A 217 -1.75 -4.27 4.99
CA ILE A 217 -2.33 -5.56 4.58
C ILE A 217 -1.40 -6.70 5.00
N TRP A 218 -0.11 -6.59 4.66
CA TRP A 218 0.88 -7.59 5.06
C TRP A 218 0.94 -7.79 6.57
N GLN A 219 1.08 -6.70 7.33
CA GLN A 219 1.19 -6.76 8.78
C GLN A 219 -0.05 -7.38 9.43
N SER A 220 -1.25 -6.98 9.01
CA SER A 220 -2.52 -7.51 9.53
C SER A 220 -2.67 -9.01 9.25
N ARG A 221 -2.38 -9.46 8.03
CA ARG A 221 -2.51 -10.89 7.66
C ARG A 221 -1.48 -11.76 8.37
N VAL A 222 -0.22 -11.32 8.45
CA VAL A 222 0.84 -12.04 9.18
C VAL A 222 0.52 -12.14 10.68
N GLN A 223 0.01 -11.07 11.30
CA GLN A 223 -0.42 -11.09 12.70
C GLN A 223 -1.59 -12.04 12.94
N SER A 224 -2.41 -12.27 11.91
CA SER A 224 -3.49 -13.26 11.92
C SER A 224 -2.99 -14.70 11.68
N GLY A 225 -1.68 -14.92 11.57
CA GLY A 225 -1.06 -16.23 11.37
C GLY A 225 -1.05 -16.74 9.93
N MET A 226 -1.36 -15.87 8.95
CA MET A 226 -1.35 -16.23 7.53
C MET A 226 0.07 -16.17 6.95
N SER A 227 0.34 -17.00 5.94
CA SER A 227 1.62 -17.04 5.22
C SER A 227 1.43 -17.02 3.69
N PRO A 228 2.48 -16.72 2.89
CA PRO A 228 2.38 -16.73 1.43
C PRO A 228 1.88 -18.07 0.83
N GLU A 229 2.13 -19.17 1.53
CA GLU A 229 1.70 -20.52 1.15
C GLU A 229 0.20 -20.73 1.39
N SER A 230 -0.35 -20.18 2.47
CA SER A 230 -1.76 -20.37 2.86
C SER A 230 -2.69 -19.27 2.34
N ASP A 231 -2.15 -18.17 1.82
CA ASP A 231 -2.90 -16.94 1.59
C ASP A 231 -2.51 -16.24 0.28
N GLU A 232 -3.48 -16.13 -0.62
CA GLU A 232 -3.32 -15.43 -1.90
C GLU A 232 -3.02 -13.94 -1.74
N ILE A 233 -3.66 -13.26 -0.78
CA ILE A 233 -3.47 -11.83 -0.56
C ILE A 233 -2.02 -11.58 -0.15
N ILE A 234 -1.51 -12.32 0.85
CA ILE A 234 -0.10 -12.21 1.26
C ILE A 234 0.82 -12.48 0.07
N ARG A 235 0.55 -13.55 -0.69
CA ARG A 235 1.36 -13.91 -1.84
C ARG A 235 1.40 -12.79 -2.88
N ASN A 236 0.28 -12.16 -3.21
CA ASN A 236 0.25 -11.09 -4.20
C ASN A 236 0.82 -9.76 -3.66
N VAL A 237 0.60 -9.45 -2.38
CA VAL A 237 1.27 -8.33 -1.68
C VAL A 237 2.79 -8.48 -1.73
N PHE A 238 3.29 -9.70 -1.52
CA PHE A 238 4.70 -10.02 -1.61
C PHE A 238 5.28 -9.77 -3.01
N LYS A 239 4.55 -10.18 -4.07
CA LYS A 239 4.93 -9.88 -5.45
C LYS A 239 5.06 -8.36 -5.65
N MET A 240 4.12 -7.59 -5.12
CA MET A 240 4.12 -6.13 -5.25
C MET A 240 5.30 -5.45 -4.54
N PHE A 241 5.72 -5.91 -3.36
CA PHE A 241 6.93 -5.36 -2.73
C PHE A 241 8.20 -5.62 -3.52
N SER A 242 8.24 -6.69 -4.32
CA SER A 242 9.37 -6.98 -5.21
C SER A 242 9.47 -5.98 -6.37
N LEU A 243 8.42 -5.22 -6.66
CA LEU A 243 8.38 -4.24 -7.74
C LEU A 243 9.11 -2.93 -7.37
N LEU A 244 8.98 -2.50 -6.11
CA LEU A 244 9.44 -1.21 -5.57
C LEU A 244 10.93 -0.89 -5.76
N HIS A 245 11.79 -1.91 -5.77
CA HIS A 245 13.25 -1.74 -5.69
C HIS A 245 13.99 -2.40 -6.84
N SER A 246 13.26 -2.73 -7.90
CA SER A 246 13.85 -3.41 -9.04
C SER A 246 14.68 -2.48 -9.93
N GLY A 247 14.44 -1.17 -9.87
CA GLY A 247 14.93 -0.19 -10.85
C GLY A 247 14.35 -0.40 -12.26
N ARG A 248 13.55 -1.45 -12.45
CA ARG A 248 12.92 -1.84 -13.70
C ARG A 248 11.47 -1.38 -13.73
N GLY A 249 10.90 -1.32 -14.93
CA GLY A 249 9.46 -1.19 -15.09
C GLY A 249 8.68 -2.30 -14.40
N TRP A 250 7.42 -2.05 -14.07
CA TRP A 250 6.47 -3.05 -13.58
C TRP A 250 5.03 -2.64 -13.89
N ALA A 251 4.14 -3.62 -13.95
CA ALA A 251 2.72 -3.37 -14.15
C ALA A 251 1.82 -4.37 -13.39
N ILE A 252 0.64 -3.88 -13.01
CA ILE A 252 -0.46 -4.64 -12.43
C ILE A 252 -1.71 -4.33 -13.24
N VAL A 253 -2.22 -5.34 -13.95
CA VAL A 253 -3.44 -5.20 -14.75
C VAL A 253 -4.57 -5.95 -14.06
N SER A 254 -5.62 -5.22 -13.72
CA SER A 254 -6.82 -5.76 -13.10
C SER A 254 -7.93 -6.01 -14.12
N SER A 255 -8.66 -7.09 -13.89
CA SER A 255 -9.76 -7.48 -14.74
C SER A 255 -11.04 -6.70 -14.43
N THR A 256 -12.03 -6.83 -15.30
CA THR A 256 -13.37 -6.30 -15.07
C THR A 256 -14.21 -7.30 -14.29
N GLY A 257 -14.63 -6.94 -13.08
CA GLY A 257 -15.54 -7.73 -12.25
C GLY A 257 -14.96 -9.01 -11.63
N LEU A 258 -14.06 -9.72 -12.32
CA LEU A 258 -13.33 -10.85 -11.75
C LEU A 258 -12.26 -10.34 -10.78
N LYS A 259 -12.10 -11.03 -9.65
CA LYS A 259 -11.16 -10.68 -8.58
C LYS A 259 -9.71 -11.10 -8.92
N GLU A 260 -9.34 -10.93 -10.18
CA GLU A 260 -8.07 -11.38 -10.72
C GLU A 260 -7.22 -10.20 -11.21
N MET A 261 -5.90 -10.29 -10.96
CA MET A 261 -4.93 -9.30 -11.38
C MET A 261 -3.67 -9.99 -11.89
N ALA A 262 -3.22 -9.57 -13.06
CA ALA A 262 -1.95 -9.95 -13.65
C ALA A 262 -0.86 -9.00 -13.12
N ILE A 263 0.15 -9.55 -12.45
CA ILE A 263 1.27 -8.80 -11.86
C ILE A 263 2.55 -9.24 -12.56
N GLY A 264 3.37 -8.32 -13.05
CA GLY A 264 4.63 -8.68 -13.67
C GLY A 264 5.67 -7.56 -13.70
N MET A 265 6.92 -7.99 -13.83
CA MET A 265 8.06 -7.12 -14.09
C MET A 265 8.07 -6.61 -15.52
N GLY A 266 8.75 -5.50 -15.75
CA GLY A 266 8.69 -4.74 -16.99
C GLY A 266 9.03 -5.55 -18.22
N ASP A 267 10.10 -6.36 -18.16
CA ASP A 267 10.52 -7.22 -19.28
C ASP A 267 9.45 -8.27 -19.60
N THR A 268 8.90 -8.90 -18.55
CA THR A 268 7.91 -9.98 -18.66
C THR A 268 6.59 -9.46 -19.21
N VAL A 269 6.08 -8.35 -18.66
CA VAL A 269 4.81 -7.77 -19.10
C VAL A 269 4.95 -7.21 -20.51
N LEU A 270 6.04 -6.49 -20.81
CA LEU A 270 6.24 -5.92 -22.14
C LEU A 270 6.36 -7.03 -23.19
N LYS A 271 7.13 -8.08 -22.91
CA LYS A 271 7.22 -9.25 -23.79
C LYS A 271 5.86 -9.90 -24.01
N ALA A 272 5.07 -10.11 -22.94
CA ALA A 272 3.74 -10.69 -23.06
C ALA A 272 2.80 -9.85 -23.94
N LEU A 273 2.87 -8.52 -23.83
CA LEU A 273 2.08 -7.61 -24.66
C LEU A 273 2.56 -7.60 -26.12
N SER A 274 3.86 -7.55 -26.36
CA SER A 274 4.43 -7.60 -27.72
C SER A 274 4.13 -8.93 -28.44
N GLU A 275 3.93 -10.00 -27.68
CA GLU A 275 3.58 -11.32 -28.18
C GLU A 275 2.07 -11.61 -28.13
N TYR A 276 1.22 -10.56 -28.11
CA TYR A 276 -0.24 -10.69 -28.03
C TYR A 276 -0.82 -11.67 -29.05
N ASP A 277 -0.30 -11.69 -30.28
CA ASP A 277 -0.75 -12.61 -31.33
C ASP A 277 -0.69 -14.10 -30.94
N LYS A 278 0.22 -14.48 -30.03
CA LYS A 278 0.38 -15.86 -29.57
C LYS A 278 -0.70 -16.32 -28.60
N TRP A 279 -1.35 -15.39 -27.91
CA TRP A 279 -2.34 -15.72 -26.86
C TRP A 279 -3.69 -15.01 -27.01
N LYS A 280 -3.85 -14.11 -27.99
CA LYS A 280 -5.11 -13.38 -28.25
C LYS A 280 -6.34 -14.29 -28.41
N GLY A 281 -6.15 -15.52 -28.91
CA GLY A 281 -7.21 -16.51 -29.03
C GLY A 281 -7.84 -16.91 -27.69
N PHE A 282 -7.10 -16.81 -26.58
CA PHE A 282 -7.59 -17.12 -25.23
C PHE A 282 -8.36 -15.97 -24.59
N VAL A 283 -8.31 -14.75 -25.14
CA VAL A 283 -9.04 -13.60 -24.60
C VAL A 283 -10.55 -13.82 -24.68
N VAL A 284 -11.03 -14.45 -25.76
CA VAL A 284 -12.47 -14.73 -25.96
C VAL A 284 -12.99 -15.75 -24.95
N SER A 285 -12.19 -16.76 -24.62
CA SER A 285 -12.61 -17.87 -23.75
C SER A 285 -12.35 -17.64 -22.26
N LYS A 286 -11.25 -16.94 -21.92
CA LYS A 286 -10.82 -16.72 -20.53
C LYS A 286 -10.94 -15.28 -20.06
N GLY A 287 -11.06 -14.32 -20.97
CA GLY A 287 -10.90 -12.90 -20.67
C GLY A 287 -9.45 -12.44 -20.79
N PHE A 288 -9.26 -11.12 -20.88
CA PHE A 288 -7.96 -10.50 -21.15
C PHE A 288 -6.91 -10.76 -20.06
N VAL A 289 -7.25 -10.47 -18.80
CA VAL A 289 -6.31 -10.54 -17.67
C VAL A 289 -5.91 -11.97 -17.31
N PRO A 290 -6.83 -12.97 -17.27
CA PRO A 290 -6.44 -14.35 -17.00
C PRO A 290 -5.53 -14.90 -18.11
N ALA A 291 -5.85 -14.61 -19.38
CA ALA A 291 -5.02 -15.02 -20.51
C ALA A 291 -3.62 -14.36 -20.48
N LEU A 292 -3.54 -13.08 -20.14
CA LEU A 292 -2.27 -12.37 -19.94
C LEU A 292 -1.46 -12.99 -18.80
N GLY A 293 -2.10 -13.26 -17.65
CA GLY A 293 -1.45 -13.86 -16.48
C GLY A 293 -0.89 -15.26 -16.74
N GLU A 294 -1.66 -16.10 -17.42
CA GLU A 294 -1.21 -17.43 -17.84
C GLU A 294 -0.05 -17.35 -18.84
N TYR A 295 -0.14 -16.47 -19.85
CA TYR A 295 0.93 -16.32 -20.83
C TYR A 295 2.22 -15.85 -20.17
N MET A 296 2.16 -14.84 -19.29
CA MET A 296 3.33 -14.40 -18.52
C MET A 296 3.94 -15.53 -17.69
N SER A 297 3.11 -16.37 -17.08
CA SER A 297 3.60 -17.53 -16.32
C SER A 297 4.27 -18.58 -17.21
N SER A 298 3.82 -18.71 -18.46
CA SER A 298 4.39 -19.64 -19.46
C SER A 298 5.75 -19.20 -20.02
N LEU A 299 6.11 -17.93 -19.89
CA LEU A 299 7.40 -17.39 -20.34
C LEU A 299 8.59 -17.94 -19.52
N GLY A 300 8.31 -18.65 -18.42
CA GLY A 300 9.29 -19.26 -17.55
C GLY A 300 9.93 -18.25 -16.58
N PRO A 301 10.73 -18.76 -15.62
CA PRO A 301 11.40 -17.91 -14.66
C PRO A 301 12.39 -16.98 -15.37
N SER A 302 12.36 -15.71 -14.98
CA SER A 302 13.32 -14.72 -15.46
C SER A 302 14.73 -15.11 -15.03
N LYS A 303 15.72 -14.81 -15.89
CA LYS A 303 17.14 -14.91 -15.51
C LYS A 303 17.53 -13.84 -14.48
N LEU A 304 16.71 -12.82 -14.31
CA LEU A 304 16.93 -11.70 -13.39
C LEU A 304 16.27 -12.00 -12.05
N CYS A 305 17.01 -11.77 -10.96
CA CYS A 305 16.50 -11.96 -9.60
C CYS A 305 16.07 -10.61 -9.01
N ASN A 306 14.98 -10.61 -8.26
CA ASN A 306 14.49 -9.41 -7.58
C ASN A 306 15.15 -9.22 -6.20
N ILE A 307 15.41 -7.96 -5.86
CA ILE A 307 15.72 -7.54 -4.50
C ILE A 307 14.41 -7.10 -3.85
N LEU A 308 14.07 -7.76 -2.75
CA LEU A 308 12.98 -7.33 -1.89
C LEU A 308 13.56 -6.48 -0.76
N SER A 309 13.24 -5.20 -0.75
CA SER A 309 13.51 -4.34 0.40
C SER A 309 12.21 -4.09 1.15
N LEU A 310 12.09 -4.71 2.33
CA LEU A 310 11.03 -4.40 3.28
C LEU A 310 11.54 -3.32 4.22
N LEU A 311 10.66 -2.41 4.64
CA LEU A 311 11.00 -1.45 5.67
C LEU A 311 11.41 -2.23 6.93
N LYS A 312 12.47 -1.78 7.62
CA LYS A 312 12.94 -2.32 8.92
C LYS A 312 11.83 -2.37 9.98
N SER A 313 10.65 -1.81 9.68
CA SER A 313 9.48 -1.81 10.53
C SER A 313 8.58 -3.01 10.49
N SER A 314 8.66 -3.82 9.44
CA SER A 314 7.75 -4.94 9.27
C SER A 314 8.02 -6.02 10.33
N ARG A 315 7.08 -6.25 11.26
CA ARG A 315 7.12 -7.41 12.17
C ARG A 315 6.71 -8.67 11.40
N GLY A 316 7.19 -9.83 11.83
CA GLY A 316 6.77 -11.13 11.30
C GLY A 316 7.24 -11.41 9.87
N LEU A 317 8.48 -11.05 9.53
CA LEU A 317 9.04 -11.47 8.25
C LEU A 317 9.07 -13.01 8.18
N PRO A 318 8.57 -13.62 7.09
CA PRO A 318 8.61 -15.06 6.91
C PRO A 318 10.05 -15.54 6.97
N VAL A 319 10.26 -16.67 7.65
CA VAL A 319 11.58 -17.31 7.80
C VAL A 319 12.15 -17.73 6.44
N LYS A 320 11.27 -18.03 5.48
CA LYS A 320 11.59 -18.39 4.11
C LYS A 320 10.73 -17.59 3.15
N MET A 321 11.35 -17.11 2.08
CA MET A 321 10.65 -16.41 1.00
C MET A 321 11.27 -16.86 -0.31
N ASN A 322 10.47 -17.02 -1.36
CA ASN A 322 10.95 -17.36 -2.69
C ASN A 322 10.85 -16.14 -3.61
N CYS A 323 11.85 -15.96 -4.46
CA CYS A 323 11.89 -14.86 -5.42
C CYS A 323 10.73 -15.00 -6.41
N PHE A 324 9.98 -13.90 -6.62
CA PHE A 324 8.85 -13.90 -7.55
C PHE A 324 9.27 -14.21 -9.00
N GLU A 325 10.47 -13.80 -9.40
CA GLU A 325 10.96 -13.93 -10.78
C GLU A 325 11.59 -15.30 -11.06
N CYS A 326 12.49 -15.76 -10.18
CA CYS A 326 13.27 -16.98 -10.41
C CYS A 326 12.84 -18.18 -9.57
N GLY A 327 11.94 -18.00 -8.60
CA GLY A 327 11.51 -19.04 -7.66
C GLY A 327 12.54 -19.44 -6.60
N GLY A 328 13.76 -18.89 -6.65
CA GLY A 328 14.84 -19.23 -5.71
C GLY A 328 14.61 -18.71 -4.30
N GLU A 329 15.08 -19.43 -3.29
CA GLU A 329 14.99 -19.03 -1.88
C GLU A 329 15.78 -17.73 -1.62
N MET A 330 15.10 -16.74 -1.07
CA MET A 330 15.64 -15.43 -0.74
C MET A 330 16.22 -15.46 0.67
N LYS A 331 17.41 -14.90 0.83
CA LYS A 331 18.05 -14.70 2.14
C LYS A 331 17.86 -13.26 2.61
N MET A 332 17.41 -13.09 3.84
CA MET A 332 17.35 -11.78 4.49
C MET A 332 18.78 -11.25 4.71
N SER A 333 19.05 -10.02 4.27
CA SER A 333 20.31 -9.32 4.57
C SER A 333 20.04 -7.91 5.11
N THR A 334 20.78 -7.50 6.13
CA THR A 334 20.79 -6.12 6.64
C THR A 334 22.05 -5.41 6.15
N ARG A 335 21.94 -4.41 5.27
CA ARG A 335 23.12 -3.71 4.72
C ARG A 335 23.34 -2.34 5.34
N PHE A 336 24.62 -2.04 5.57
CA PHE A 336 25.21 -0.70 5.69
C PHE A 336 26.42 -0.68 4.76
N ILE A 337 26.53 0.32 3.89
CA ILE A 337 27.65 0.46 2.95
C ILE A 337 28.29 1.83 3.15
N CYS A 338 29.59 1.82 3.43
CA CYS A 338 30.44 2.98 3.64
C CYS A 338 31.44 3.04 2.47
N TYR A 339 31.53 4.19 1.81
CA TYR A 339 32.56 4.47 0.81
C TYR A 339 33.53 5.47 1.43
N GLY A 340 34.51 4.96 2.18
CA GLY A 340 35.56 5.78 2.78
C GLY A 340 36.63 6.12 1.75
N TYR A 341 36.59 7.37 1.30
CA TYR A 341 37.48 8.13 0.40
C TYR A 341 37.94 7.49 -0.91
#